data_AF-A0A250FZ27-F1
#
_entry.id   AF-A0A250FZ27-F1
#
_cell.length_a   1.000
_cell.length_b   1.000
_cell.length_c   1.000
_cell.angle_alpha   90.00
_cell.angle_beta   90.00
_cell.angle_gamma   90.00
#
_symmetry.space_group_name_H-M   'P 1'
#
loop_
_entity.id
_entity.type
_entity.pdbx_description
1 polymer ?
#
loop_
_entity_poly.entity_id
_entity_poly.type
_entity_poly.pdbx_seq_one_letter_code
_entity_poly.pdbx_strand_id
1 'polypeptide(L)'
;MKTKTPYDIYQKRLDKEISCRASFMNDTKWHKLFEELSVCRFSINGSKIKFLLEDKIYDFSIGYIGENYMDTIFGVFSFKEIEWIFIPRKFEIERFNRQEKLTS
;
A
#
# COMPACT_ATOMS: atom_id res chain seq x y z
N MET A 1 2.71 34.45 -14.74
CA MET A 1 3.30 33.13 -14.43
C MET A 1 2.26 32.31 -13.68
N LYS A 2 1.87 31.11 -14.16
CA LYS A 2 0.98 30.23 -13.39
C LYS A 2 1.78 29.68 -12.20
N THR A 3 1.38 30.03 -10.99
CA THR A 3 1.90 29.44 -9.75
C THR A 3 1.58 27.95 -9.75
N LYS A 4 2.60 27.09 -9.71
CA LYS A 4 2.40 25.64 -9.59
C LYS A 4 1.69 25.35 -8.28
N THR A 5 0.65 24.52 -8.33
CA THR A 5 -0.02 24.07 -7.11
C THR A 5 0.88 23.10 -6.34
N PRO A 6 0.69 22.93 -5.03
CA PRO A 6 1.38 21.90 -4.25
C PRO A 6 1.26 20.50 -4.88
N TYR A 7 0.10 20.19 -5.46
CA TYR A 7 -0.16 18.95 -6.20
C TYR A 7 0.74 18.80 -7.44
N ASP A 8 0.89 19.85 -8.26
CA ASP A 8 1.75 19.81 -9.45
C ASP A 8 3.23 19.58 -9.10
N ILE A 9 3.66 20.10 -7.95
CA ILE A 9 5.03 19.89 -7.45
C ILE A 9 5.19 18.45 -6.99
N TYR A 10 4.19 17.91 -6.29
CA TYR A 10 4.17 16.53 -5.83
C TYR A 10 4.24 15.53 -6.99
N GLN A 11 3.34 15.65 -7.97
CA GLN A 11 3.31 14.77 -9.14
C GLN A 11 4.63 14.79 -9.93
N LYS A 12 5.25 15.97 -10.08
CA LYS A 12 6.56 16.08 -10.73
C LYS A 12 7.68 15.36 -9.98
N ARG A 13 7.65 15.37 -8.65
CA ARG A 13 8.62 14.61 -7.84
C ARG A 13 8.38 13.12 -7.98
N LEU A 14 7.12 12.69 -7.96
CA LEU A 14 6.73 11.30 -8.11
C LEU A 14 7.14 10.75 -9.47
N ASP A 15 6.81 11.44 -10.56
CA ASP A 15 7.16 11.01 -11.91
C ASP A 15 8.68 10.96 -12.11
N LYS A 16 9.43 11.90 -11.50
CA LYS A 16 10.89 11.86 -11.50
C LYS A 16 11.43 10.63 -10.77
N GLU A 17 10.93 10.35 -9.58
CA GLU A 17 11.33 9.16 -8.80
C GLU A 17 11.04 7.86 -9.54
N ILE A 18 9.84 7.74 -10.13
CA ILE A 18 9.46 6.59 -10.96
C ILE A 18 10.41 6.46 -12.15
N SER A 19 10.76 7.56 -12.82
CA SER A 19 11.67 7.55 -13.99
C SER A 19 13.10 7.11 -13.65
N CYS A 20 13.52 7.26 -12.39
CA CYS A 20 14.84 6.85 -11.93
C CYS A 20 14.91 5.35 -11.57
N ARG A 21 13.79 4.63 -11.52
CA ARG A 21 13.74 3.21 -11.13
C ARG A 21 13.80 2.30 -12.34
N ALA A 22 14.63 1.25 -12.25
CA ALA A 22 14.75 0.24 -13.29
C ALA A 22 13.50 -0.64 -13.43
N SER A 23 12.72 -0.79 -12.36
CA SER A 23 11.47 -1.53 -12.35
C SER A 23 10.52 -0.90 -11.34
N PHE A 24 9.27 -0.72 -11.77
CA PHE A 24 8.20 -0.19 -10.93
C PHE A 24 6.88 -0.86 -11.30
N MET A 25 6.05 -1.14 -10.30
CA MET A 25 4.77 -1.80 -10.49
C MET A 25 3.70 -0.74 -10.79
N ASN A 26 3.13 -0.77 -11.99
CA ASN A 26 2.11 0.20 -12.39
C ASN A 26 0.79 0.00 -11.63
N ASP A 27 -0.10 0.99 -11.73
CA ASP A 27 -1.41 0.97 -11.05
C ASP A 27 -2.20 -0.31 -11.36
N THR A 28 -2.24 -0.75 -12.62
CA THR A 28 -2.98 -1.95 -13.04
C THR A 28 -2.51 -3.22 -12.31
N LYS A 29 -1.19 -3.38 -12.17
CA LYS A 29 -0.61 -4.53 -11.47
C LYS A 29 -0.92 -4.48 -9.98
N TRP A 30 -0.83 -3.30 -9.36
CA TRP A 30 -1.23 -3.12 -7.96
C TRP A 30 -2.70 -3.42 -7.74
N HIS A 31 -3.55 -2.92 -8.63
CA HIS A 31 -4.99 -3.16 -8.56
C HIS A 31 -5.31 -4.65 -8.61
N LYS A 32 -4.68 -5.39 -9.53
CA LYS A 32 -4.84 -6.84 -9.64
C LYS A 32 -4.36 -7.57 -8.39
N LEU A 33 -3.23 -7.16 -7.80
CA LEU A 33 -2.75 -7.76 -6.55
C LEU A 33 -3.79 -7.60 -5.43
N PHE A 34 -4.32 -6.39 -5.25
CA PHE A 34 -5.32 -6.14 -4.20
C PHE A 34 -6.64 -6.87 -4.46
N GLU A 35 -7.06 -6.98 -5.72
CA GLU A 35 -8.22 -7.77 -6.10
C GLU A 35 -8.04 -9.25 -5.70
N GLU A 36 -6.91 -9.87 -6.04
CA GLU A 36 -6.61 -11.26 -5.67
C GLU A 36 -6.52 -11.44 -4.13
N LEU A 37 -5.95 -10.46 -3.43
CA LEU A 37 -5.87 -10.48 -1.97
C LEU A 37 -7.24 -10.27 -1.31
N SER A 38 -8.16 -9.54 -1.94
CA SER A 38 -9.52 -9.35 -1.42
C SER A 38 -10.37 -10.64 -1.45
N VAL A 39 -10.07 -11.55 -2.39
CA VAL A 39 -10.72 -12.86 -2.49
C VAL A 39 -10.25 -13.80 -1.38
N CYS A 40 -9.04 -13.61 -0.88
CA CYS A 40 -8.54 -14.30 0.30
C CYS A 40 -9.35 -13.85 1.52
N ARG A 41 -10.32 -14.66 1.95
CA ARG A 41 -11.18 -14.41 3.12
C ARG A 41 -10.44 -14.48 4.48
N PHE A 42 -9.17 -14.12 4.54
CA PHE A 42 -8.39 -14.05 5.77
C PHE A 42 -7.66 -12.72 5.85
N SER A 43 -7.73 -12.07 7.03
CA SER A 43 -6.97 -10.87 7.30
C SER A 43 -5.48 -11.20 7.40
N ILE A 44 -4.68 -10.49 6.61
CA ILE A 44 -3.21 -10.53 6.63
C ILE A 44 -2.73 -9.39 7.53
N ASN A 45 -2.73 -9.66 8.82
CA ASN A 45 -2.23 -8.75 9.83
C ASN A 45 -0.68 -8.72 9.81
N GLY A 46 -0.10 -7.58 10.19
CA GLY A 46 1.35 -7.37 10.19
C GLY A 46 1.96 -7.03 8.82
N SER A 47 1.12 -6.65 7.85
CA SER A 47 1.59 -6.17 6.55
C SER A 47 2.15 -4.75 6.68
N LYS A 48 3.09 -4.41 5.80
CA LYS A 48 3.69 -3.06 5.79
C LYS A 48 3.73 -2.49 4.39
N ILE A 49 3.53 -1.18 4.28
CA ILE A 49 3.60 -0.47 3.01
C ILE A 49 4.57 0.70 3.13
N LYS A 50 5.32 0.95 2.07
CA LYS A 50 6.19 2.10 1.92
C LYS A 50 5.84 2.84 0.65
N PHE A 51 5.82 4.17 0.71
CA PHE A 51 5.59 5.04 -0.44
C PHE A 51 6.91 5.62 -0.97
N LEU A 52 6.94 5.96 -2.26
CA LEU A 52 8.13 6.44 -2.96
C LEU A 52 8.67 7.76 -2.42
N LEU A 53 7.77 8.67 -2.05
CA LEU A 53 8.13 10.04 -1.64
C LEU A 53 8.16 10.22 -0.12
N GLU A 54 7.94 9.15 0.63
CA GLU A 54 7.89 9.18 2.08
C GLU A 54 8.96 8.26 2.67
N ASP A 55 9.69 8.75 3.67
CA ASP A 55 10.65 7.92 4.41
C ASP A 55 9.99 7.12 5.54
N LYS A 56 8.66 7.02 5.51
CA LYS A 56 7.85 6.35 6.54
C LYS A 56 7.35 5.01 6.02
N ILE A 57 7.37 4.02 6.92
CA ILE A 57 6.74 2.72 6.72
C ILE A 57 5.46 2.70 7.55
N TYR A 58 4.36 2.27 6.93
CA TYR A 58 3.06 2.16 7.57
C TYR A 58 2.72 0.71 7.81
N ASP A 59 2.31 0.39 9.03
CA ASP A 59 1.67 -0.88 9.33
C ASP A 59 0.23 -0.83 8.83
N PHE A 60 -0.20 -1.90 8.15
CA PHE A 60 -1.57 -2.05 7.69
C PHE A 60 -1.96 -3.52 7.66
N SER A 61 -3.26 -3.78 7.60
CA SER A 61 -3.78 -5.13 7.45
C SER A 61 -4.41 -5.28 6.09
N ILE A 62 -4.10 -6.36 5.38
CA ILE A 62 -4.77 -6.66 4.11
C ILE A 62 -5.97 -7.53 4.46
N GLY A 63 -7.15 -6.92 4.53
CA GLY A 63 -8.42 -7.59 4.83
C GLY A 63 -9.39 -7.53 3.65
N TYR A 64 -10.69 -7.49 3.93
CA TYR A 64 -11.69 -7.13 2.92
C TYR A 64 -11.41 -5.72 2.40
N ILE A 65 -10.79 -5.63 1.23
CA ILE A 65 -10.56 -4.37 0.51
C ILE A 65 -11.90 -3.99 -0.14
N GLY A 66 -12.77 -3.37 0.64
CA GLY A 66 -13.96 -2.71 0.09
C GLY A 66 -13.59 -1.50 -0.77
N GLU A 67 -14.58 -0.92 -1.46
CA GLU A 67 -14.40 0.35 -2.15
C GLU A 67 -13.83 1.41 -1.18
N ASN A 68 -12.75 2.10 -1.59
CA ASN A 68 -12.07 3.15 -0.83
C ASN A 68 -11.39 2.70 0.49
N TYR A 69 -11.18 1.40 0.71
CA TYR A 69 -10.47 0.90 1.91
C TYR A 69 -9.09 1.54 2.08
N MET A 70 -8.33 1.60 0.99
CA MET A 70 -6.99 2.19 0.98
C MET A 70 -7.03 3.70 1.22
N ASP A 71 -8.01 4.39 0.65
CA ASP A 71 -8.18 5.83 0.84
C ASP A 71 -8.50 6.19 2.30
N THR A 72 -9.18 5.29 3.01
CA THR A 72 -9.52 5.46 4.43
C THR A 72 -8.28 5.37 5.32
N ILE A 73 -7.31 4.53 4.96
CA ILE A 73 -6.10 4.30 5.78
C ILE A 73 -4.99 5.28 5.43
N PHE A 74 -4.79 5.55 4.14
CA PHE A 74 -3.64 6.30 3.64
C PHE A 74 -4.00 7.69 3.11
N GLY A 75 -5.29 8.05 3.10
CA GLY A 75 -5.78 9.22 2.36
C GLY A 75 -5.86 8.92 0.87
N VAL A 76 -6.27 9.91 0.06
CA VAL A 76 -6.34 9.74 -1.40
C VAL A 76 -4.92 9.67 -1.97
N PHE A 77 -4.56 8.53 -2.56
CA PHE A 77 -3.27 8.33 -3.24
C PHE A 77 -3.43 7.45 -4.49
N SER A 78 -2.46 7.51 -5.40
CA SER A 78 -2.37 6.62 -6.56
C SER A 78 -1.52 5.40 -6.22
N PHE A 79 -1.89 4.19 -6.65
CA PHE A 79 -1.07 2.99 -6.38
C PHE A 79 0.37 3.08 -6.92
N LYS A 80 0.63 3.90 -7.94
CA LYS A 80 1.97 4.22 -8.44
C LYS A 80 2.85 4.95 -7.41
N GLU A 81 2.31 5.34 -6.28
CA GLU A 81 3.07 5.92 -5.17
C GLU A 81 3.67 4.83 -4.27
N ILE A 82 3.20 3.59 -4.36
CA ILE A 82 3.67 2.48 -3.54
C ILE A 82 5.06 2.05 -4.00
N GLU A 83 6.03 2.13 -3.10
CA GLU A 83 7.37 1.62 -3.32
C GLU A 83 7.41 0.09 -3.23
N TRP A 84 6.93 -0.44 -2.11
CA TRP A 84 6.84 -1.87 -1.87
C TRP A 84 5.79 -2.18 -0.81
N ILE A 85 5.34 -3.44 -0.81
CA ILE A 85 4.50 -4.02 0.23
C ILE A 85 5.20 -5.24 0.80
N PHE A 86 5.28 -5.31 2.12
CA PHE A 86 5.68 -6.49 2.84
C PHE A 86 4.43 -7.29 3.21
N ILE A 87 4.36 -8.52 2.71
CA ILE A 87 3.32 -9.50 3.04
C ILE A 87 3.99 -10.57 3.92
N PRO A 88 3.56 -10.74 5.17
CA PRO A 88 4.11 -11.76 6.07
C PRO A 88 3.89 -13.18 5.53
N ARG A 89 4.73 -14.13 5.96
CA ARG A 89 4.54 -15.54 5.60
C ARG A 89 3.32 -16.11 6.30
N LYS A 90 2.72 -17.15 5.71
CA LYS A 90 1.52 -17.81 6.25
C LYS A 90 1.60 -18.15 7.75
N PHE A 91 2.72 -18.72 8.22
CA PHE A 91 2.87 -19.08 9.63
C PHE A 91 2.95 -17.85 10.56
N GLU A 92 3.44 -16.72 10.06
CA GLU A 92 3.52 -15.45 10.79
C GLU A 92 2.11 -14.85 10.92
N ILE A 93 1.33 -14.88 9.84
CA ILE A 93 -0.09 -14.49 9.82
C ILE A 93 -0.87 -15.33 10.84
N GLU A 94 -0.73 -16.66 10.79
CA GLU A 94 -1.42 -17.57 11.72
C GLU A 94 -1.01 -17.34 13.18
N ARG A 95 0.27 -17.04 13.45
CA ARG A 95 0.75 -16.72 14.80
C ARG A 95 0.14 -15.41 15.30
N PHE A 96 0.13 -14.37 14.47
CA PHE A 96 -0.42 -13.07 14.83
C PHE A 96 -1.92 -13.19 15.15
N ASN A 97 -2.68 -13.86 14.27
CA ASN A 97 -4.11 -14.07 14.44
C ASN A 97 -4.44 -14.94 15.68
N ARG A 98 -3.55 -15.87 16.07
CA ARG A 98 -3.68 -16.61 17.34
C ARG A 98 -3.44 -15.73 18.56
N GLN A 99 -2.46 -14.84 18.51
CA GLN A 99 -2.18 -13.93 19.63
C GLN A 99 -3.34 -12.97 19.87
N GLU A 100 -3.92 -12.38 18.82
CA GLU A 100 -5.10 -11.51 18.95
C GLU A 100 -6.29 -12.22 19.59
N LYS A 101 -6.52 -13.49 19.25
CA LYS A 101 -7.57 -14.32 19.86
C LYS A 101 -7.34 -14.63 21.34
N LEU A 102 -6.09 -14.57 21.81
CA LEU A 102 -5.75 -14.83 23.21
C LEU A 102 -5.83 -13.57 24.07
N THR A 103 -5.76 -12.39 23.46
CA THR A 103 -5.81 -11.08 24.13
C THR A 103 -7.18 -10.40 24.05
N SER A 104 -8.13 -10.98 23.31
CA SER A 104 -9.54 -10.54 23.23
C SER A 104 -10.41 -11.33 24.19
#